data_AF-A0A352XGP6-F1
#
_entry.id   AF-A0A352XGP6-F1
#
_cell.length_a   1.000
_cell.length_b   1.000
_cell.length_c   1.000
_cell.angle_alpha   90.00
_cell.angle_beta   90.00
_cell.angle_gamma   90.00
#
_symmetry.space_group_name_H-M   'P 1'
#
loop_
_entity.id
_entity.type
_entity.pdbx_description
1 polymer ?
#
loop_
_entity_poly.entity_id
_entity_poly.type
_entity_poly.pdbx_seq_one_letter_code
_entity_poly.pdbx_strand_id
1 'polypeptide(L)' 'MYRRPELEIKWPNLSRTNYQVTSPKTQEYNCFSWAAEDTERWWQPIPGDQFYWPDGVPQADINASLELALLI' A
#
# COMPACT_ATOMS: atom_id res chain seq x y z
N MET A 1 -23.41 7.60 6.83
CA MET A 1 -22.24 7.23 6.01
C MET A 1 -20.99 7.40 6.85
N TYR A 2 -20.20 6.34 7.01
CA TYR A 2 -18.93 6.39 7.73
C TYR A 2 -17.90 7.14 6.87
N ARG A 3 -17.40 8.27 7.40
CA ARG A 3 -16.39 9.14 6.77
C ARG A 3 -15.17 9.18 7.69
N ARG A 4 -14.00 9.53 7.14
CA ARG A 4 -12.73 9.55 7.87
C ARG A 4 -12.10 10.94 7.73
N PRO A 5 -12.41 11.90 8.63
CA PRO A 5 -11.95 13.28 8.54
C PRO A 5 -10.43 13.41 8.43
N GLU A 6 -9.67 12.53 9.04
CA GLU A 6 -8.21 12.52 8.96
C GLU A 6 -7.70 12.19 7.55
N LEU A 7 -8.43 11.41 6.76
CA LEU A 7 -8.09 11.18 5.35
C LEU A 7 -8.42 12.43 4.53
N GLU A 8 -9.51 13.13 4.84
CA GLU A 8 -9.89 14.37 4.16
C GLU A 8 -8.92 15.53 4.47
N ILE A 9 -8.31 15.55 5.65
CA ILE A 9 -7.23 16.51 5.96
C ILE A 9 -6.00 16.23 5.09
N LYS A 10 -5.61 14.96 4.95
CA LYS A 10 -4.43 14.56 4.17
C LYS A 10 -4.65 14.67 2.67
N TRP A 11 -5.88 14.41 2.21
CA TRP A 11 -6.31 14.47 0.82
C TRP A 11 -7.57 15.34 0.69
N PRO A 12 -7.43 16.68 0.67
CA PRO A 12 -8.57 17.61 0.74
C PRO A 12 -9.65 17.39 -0.32
N ASN A 13 -9.26 16.97 -1.53
CA ASN A 13 -10.20 16.70 -2.61
C ASN A 13 -11.11 15.49 -2.36
N LEU A 14 -10.73 14.58 -1.45
CA LEU A 14 -11.52 13.42 -1.07
C LEU A 14 -12.89 13.84 -0.50
N SER A 15 -12.92 14.93 0.27
CA SER A 15 -14.14 15.49 0.86
C SER A 15 -15.21 15.85 -0.18
N ARG A 16 -14.77 16.22 -1.39
CA ARG A 16 -15.61 16.64 -2.53
C ARG A 16 -16.17 15.48 -3.36
N THR A 17 -15.87 14.25 -2.96
CA THR A 17 -16.29 13.02 -3.67
C THR A 17 -17.30 12.22 -2.86
N ASN A 18 -17.93 11.25 -3.53
CA ASN A 18 -18.81 10.25 -2.91
C ASN A 18 -18.04 9.00 -2.44
N TYR A 19 -16.79 9.15 -2.03
CA TYR A 19 -16.03 8.00 -1.51
C TYR A 19 -16.75 7.37 -0.32
N GLN A 20 -16.58 6.06 -0.21
CA GLN A 20 -17.11 5.27 0.89
C GLN A 20 -15.98 4.41 1.44
N VAL A 21 -15.91 4.32 2.76
CA VAL A 21 -15.01 3.40 3.42
C VAL A 21 -15.69 2.04 3.48
N THR A 22 -15.16 1.09 2.72
CA THR A 22 -15.71 -0.26 2.57
C THR A 22 -15.08 -1.26 3.55
N SER A 23 -13.98 -0.90 4.20
CA SER A 23 -13.29 -1.73 5.18
C SER A 23 -12.64 -0.91 6.30
N PRO A 24 -12.48 -1.47 7.51
CA PRO A 24 -11.67 -0.86 8.55
C PRO A 24 -10.19 -0.75 8.13
N LYS A 25 -9.50 0.28 8.64
CA LYS A 25 -8.04 0.36 8.53
C LYS A 25 -7.42 -0.74 9.40
N THR A 26 -6.66 -1.66 8.82
CA THR A 26 -5.91 -2.70 9.54
C THR A 26 -4.41 -2.61 9.22
N GLN A 27 -3.60 -3.24 10.06
CA GLN A 27 -2.18 -3.50 9.78
C GLN A 27 -1.95 -4.89 9.16
N GLU A 28 -3.03 -5.55 8.73
CA GLU A 28 -3.00 -6.92 8.22
C GLU A 28 -3.02 -6.98 6.69
N TYR A 29 -3.34 -5.86 6.04
CA TYR A 29 -3.40 -5.76 4.58
C TYR A 29 -2.17 -5.05 4.00
N ASN A 30 -1.44 -5.75 3.14
CA ASN A 30 -0.33 -5.22 2.36
C ASN A 30 -0.60 -5.47 0.85
N CYS A 31 -0.74 -4.41 0.06
CA CYS A 31 -1.05 -4.56 -1.36
C CYS A 31 0.10 -5.15 -2.19
N PHE A 32 1.36 -4.96 -1.79
CA PHE A 32 2.51 -5.57 -2.47
C PHE A 32 2.57 -7.09 -2.26
N SER A 33 2.34 -7.55 -1.04
CA SER A 33 2.22 -8.97 -0.68
C SER A 33 1.12 -9.66 -1.49
N TRP A 34 -0.05 -9.02 -1.58
CA TRP A 34 -1.17 -9.55 -2.37
C TRP A 34 -0.88 -9.58 -3.87
N ALA A 35 -0.22 -8.55 -4.42
CA ALA A 35 0.13 -8.51 -5.83
C ALA A 35 1.18 -9.57 -6.20
N ALA A 36 2.14 -9.83 -5.31
CA ALA A 36 3.17 -10.85 -5.48
C ALA A 36 2.72 -12.28 -5.09
N GLU A 37 1.43 -12.48 -4.79
CA GLU A 37 0.86 -13.75 -4.30
C GLU A 37 1.60 -14.35 -3.07
N ASP A 38 2.26 -13.51 -2.27
CA ASP A 38 3.01 -13.90 -1.07
C ASP A 38 2.43 -13.21 0.17
N THR A 39 1.54 -13.92 0.87
CA THR A 39 0.93 -13.46 2.12
C THR A 39 1.73 -13.84 3.36
N GLU A 40 2.88 -14.52 3.23
CA GLU A 40 3.73 -14.93 4.36
C GLU A 40 4.70 -13.82 4.76
N ARG A 41 5.13 -13.01 3.79
CA ARG A 41 6.05 -11.90 4.00
C ARG A 41 5.34 -10.55 3.87
N TRP A 42 5.82 -9.56 4.61
CA TRP A 42 5.33 -8.18 4.49
C TRP A 42 6.19 -7.41 3.48
N TRP A 43 5.66 -7.16 2.29
CA TRP A 43 6.43 -6.55 1.21
C TRP A 43 6.44 -5.02 1.32
N GLN A 44 7.63 -4.41 1.39
CA GLN A 44 7.74 -2.95 1.43
C GLN A 44 9.12 -2.50 0.90
N PRO A 45 9.19 -1.53 -0.03
CA PRO A 45 10.44 -1.03 -0.59
C PRO A 45 11.13 -0.03 0.35
N ILE A 46 11.31 -0.40 1.61
CA ILE A 46 12.03 0.43 2.59
C ILE A 46 13.06 -0.42 3.33
N PRO A 47 14.18 0.17 3.75
CA PRO A 47 15.16 -0.54 4.57
C PRO A 47 14.52 -1.02 5.88
N GLY A 48 14.81 -2.25 6.27
CA GLY A 48 14.46 -2.79 7.58
C GLY A 48 14.22 -4.31 7.56
N ASP A 49 14.64 -4.98 8.63
CA ASP A 49 14.60 -6.45 8.72
C ASP A 49 13.17 -7.01 8.87
N GLN A 50 12.18 -6.15 9.11
CA GLN A 50 10.77 -6.51 9.24
C GLN A 50 10.05 -6.55 7.89
N PHE A 51 10.69 -6.08 6.83
CA PHE A 51 10.09 -5.92 5.51
C PHE A 51 10.86 -6.73 4.49
N TYR A 52 10.12 -7.49 3.70
CA TYR A 52 10.68 -8.17 2.56
C TYR A 52 10.72 -7.24 1.35
N TRP A 53 11.83 -7.25 0.65
CA TRP A 53 11.95 -6.68 -0.68
C TRP A 53 12.90 -7.56 -1.50
N PRO A 54 12.57 -7.92 -2.76
CA PRO A 54 13.43 -8.79 -3.55
C PRO A 54 14.82 -8.19 -3.79
N ASP A 55 15.83 -9.04 -3.74
CA ASP A 55 17.20 -8.67 -4.11
C ASP A 55 17.26 -8.24 -5.58
N GLY A 56 18.05 -7.20 -5.86
CA GLY A 56 18.21 -6.67 -7.22
C GLY A 56 17.12 -5.71 -7.67
N VAL A 57 16.06 -5.50 -6.88
CA VAL A 57 15.03 -4.48 -7.15
C VAL A 57 15.32 -3.21 -6.35
N PRO A 58 15.52 -2.05 -7.00
CA PRO A 58 15.74 -0.79 -6.29
C PRO A 58 14.58 -0.44 -5.35
N GLN A 59 14.89 -0.09 -4.10
CA GLN A 59 13.91 0.36 -3.10
C GLN A 59 13.42 1.80 -3.34
N ALA A 60 14.07 2.57 -4.21
CA ALA A 60 13.99 4.03 -4.22
C ALA A 60 12.85 4.66 -5.03
N ASP A 61 12.06 3.87 -5.78
CA ASP A 61 11.03 4.44 -6.65
C ASP A 61 9.70 3.69 -6.56
N ILE A 62 8.76 4.25 -5.81
CA ILE A 62 7.42 3.70 -5.60
C ILE A 62 6.68 3.45 -6.93
N ASN A 63 6.99 4.22 -7.99
CA ASN A 63 6.39 4.03 -9.30
C ASN A 63 6.97 2.78 -9.98
N ALA A 64 8.29 2.58 -9.90
CA ALA A 64 8.93 1.34 -10.36
C ALA A 64 8.49 0.13 -9.52
N SER A 65 8.25 0.31 -8.21
CA SER A 65 7.75 -0.74 -7.31
C SER A 65 6.35 -1.23 -7.69
N LEU A 66 5.48 -0.36 -8.22
CA LEU A 66 4.12 -0.73 -8.65
C LEU A 66 4.12 -1.45 -10.00
N GLU A 67 4.98 -1.06 -10.95
CA GLU A 67 5.13 -1.77 -12.21
C GLU A 67 5.70 -3.17 -12.02
N LEU A 68 6.67 -3.34 -11.10
CA LEU A 68 7.27 -4.65 -10.85
C LEU A 68 6.32 -5.61 -10.12
N ALA A 69 5.54 -5.13 -9.13
CA ALA A 69 4.58 -5.97 -8.41
C ALA A 69 3.42 -6.49 -9.28
N LEU A 70 3.24 -5.94 -10.49
CA LEU A 70 2.28 -6.42 -11.49
C LEU A 70 2.92 -7.34 -12.55
N LEU A 71 4.25 -7.51 -12.52
CA LEU A 71 5.03 -8.31 -13.48
C LEU A 71 5.61 -9.61 -12.88
N ILE A 72 5.54 -9.78 -11.56
CA ILE A 72 5.72 -11.04 -10.84
C ILE A 72 4.34 -11.66 -10.60
#